data_AF-A0A1U7IEW5-F1
#
_entry.id   AF-A0A1U7IEW5-F1
#
_cell.length_a   1.000
_cell.length_b   1.000
_cell.length_c   1.000
_cell.angle_alpha   90.00
_cell.angle_beta   90.00
_cell.angle_gamma   90.00
#
_symmetry.space_group_name_H-M   'P 1'
#
loop_
_entity.id
_entity.type
_entity.pdbx_description
1 polymer ?
#
loop_
_entity_poly.entity_id
_entity_poly.type
_entity_poly.pdbx_seq_one_letter_code
_entity_poly.pdbx_strand_id
1 'polypeptide(L)'
;MVTTPTASQSVQANVNGFLSNWKVKAAIIGTVLAIFAIGIFTLNFFWAHIVAGMGMRDWSKHANAQPIECMIKDTNSDGYVSCSAMLRGEVVPLECGASIFNIGCRVTYGSAAAPPVRLNTK
;
A
#
# COMPACT_ATOMS: atom_id res chain seq x y z
N MET A 1 -26.06 42.81 36.05
CA MET A 1 -26.09 42.02 34.80
C MET A 1 -25.67 40.60 35.14
N VAL A 2 -26.60 39.64 35.07
CA VAL A 2 -26.30 38.22 35.23
C VAL A 2 -26.01 37.68 33.82
N THR A 3 -24.75 37.39 33.52
CA THR A 3 -24.36 36.78 32.24
C THR A 3 -24.51 35.28 32.36
N THR A 4 -25.61 34.74 31.85
CA THR A 4 -25.81 33.29 31.70
C THR A 4 -24.79 32.77 30.68
N PRO A 5 -23.89 31.84 31.03
CA PRO A 5 -22.96 31.29 30.06
C PRO A 5 -23.75 30.55 28.98
N THR A 6 -23.61 30.99 27.73
CA THR A 6 -24.18 30.30 26.57
C THR A 6 -23.67 28.87 26.50
N ALA A 7 -24.49 27.91 26.06
CA ALA A 7 -24.16 26.47 26.02
C ALA A 7 -22.82 26.12 25.33
N SER A 8 -22.34 26.97 24.43
CA SER A 8 -21.01 26.86 23.81
C SER A 8 -19.86 27.02 24.82
N GLN A 9 -19.99 27.92 25.80
CA GLN A 9 -18.95 28.19 26.80
C GLN A 9 -18.85 27.07 27.85
N SER A 10 -19.97 26.42 28.20
CA SER A 10 -19.97 25.29 29.16
C SER A 10 -19.41 24.00 28.55
N VAL A 11 -19.68 23.73 27.27
CA VAL A 11 -19.08 22.60 26.53
C VAL A 11 -17.57 22.81 26.38
N GLN A 12 -17.13 24.01 26.00
CA GLN A 12 -15.71 24.32 25.84
C GLN A 12 -14.93 24.24 27.16
N ALA A 13 -15.52 24.69 28.28
CA ALA A 13 -14.91 24.55 29.61
C ALA A 13 -14.79 23.07 30.05
N ASN A 14 -15.80 22.24 29.74
CA ASN A 14 -15.77 20.81 30.05
C ASN A 14 -14.74 20.05 29.20
N VAL A 15 -14.58 20.38 27.92
CA VAL A 15 -13.56 19.75 27.06
C VAL A 15 -12.15 20.16 27.50
N ASN A 16 -11.96 21.43 27.88
CA ASN A 16 -10.67 21.90 28.41
C ASN A 16 -10.30 21.23 29.74
N GLY A 17 -11.29 21.00 30.63
CA GLY A 17 -11.08 20.27 31.89
C GLY A 17 -10.83 18.77 31.69
N PHE A 18 -11.43 18.16 30.68
CA PHE A 18 -11.17 16.77 30.32
C PHE A 18 -9.76 16.59 29.73
N LEU A 19 -9.36 17.48 28.83
CA LEU A 19 -8.03 17.47 28.20
C LEU A 19 -6.91 17.92 29.15
N SER A 20 -7.20 18.62 30.25
CA SER A 20 -6.19 18.98 31.25
C SER A 20 -5.78 17.79 32.13
N ASN A 21 -6.56 16.69 32.14
CA ASN A 21 -6.23 15.50 32.90
C ASN A 21 -5.01 14.78 32.28
N TRP A 22 -3.95 14.61 33.07
CA TRP A 22 -2.71 13.98 32.62
C TRP A 22 -2.91 12.55 32.10
N LYS A 23 -3.88 11.81 32.65
CA LYS A 23 -4.21 10.45 32.18
C LYS A 23 -4.82 10.47 30.78
N VAL A 24 -5.68 11.46 30.50
CA VAL A 24 -6.29 11.64 29.18
C VAL A 24 -5.24 12.05 28.16
N LYS A 25 -4.35 12.99 28.50
CA LYS A 25 -3.22 13.37 27.64
C LYS A 25 -2.31 12.19 27.34
N ALA A 26 -1.93 11.41 28.36
CA ALA A 26 -1.08 10.24 28.21
C ALA A 26 -1.75 9.15 27.35
N ALA A 27 -3.05 8.93 27.51
CA ALA A 27 -3.81 8.00 26.68
C ALA A 27 -3.83 8.44 25.22
N ILE A 28 -4.11 9.72 24.93
CA ILE A 28 -4.12 10.26 23.56
C ILE A 28 -2.74 10.11 22.92
N ILE A 29 -1.67 10.51 23.62
CA ILE A 29 -0.30 10.39 23.12
C ILE A 29 0.04 8.92 22.85
N GLY A 30 -0.30 8.01 23.77
CA GLY A 30 -0.09 6.58 23.59
C GLY A 30 -0.81 6.03 22.36
N THR A 31 -2.06 6.42 22.14
CA THR A 31 -2.83 6.02 20.96
C THR A 31 -2.21 6.56 19.66
N VAL A 32 -1.81 7.83 19.65
CA VAL A 32 -1.16 8.43 18.47
C VAL A 32 0.13 7.68 18.14
N LEU A 33 0.97 7.40 19.14
CA LEU A 33 2.21 6.65 18.93
C LEU A 33 1.95 5.21 18.44
N ALA A 34 0.93 4.53 18.97
CA ALA A 34 0.55 3.20 18.53
C ALA A 34 0.08 3.20 17.06
N ILE A 35 -0.77 4.15 16.68
CA ILE A 35 -1.21 4.31 15.28
C ILE A 35 -0.02 4.59 14.38
N PHE A 36 0.90 5.46 14.81
CA PHE A 36 2.09 5.80 14.04
C PHE A 36 3.00 4.59 13.83
N ALA A 37 3.23 3.79 14.89
CA ALA A 37 4.01 2.57 14.82
C ALA A 37 3.38 1.54 13.88
N ILE A 38 2.06 1.32 13.97
CA ILE A 38 1.33 0.42 13.08
C ILE A 38 1.40 0.91 11.63
N GLY A 39 1.21 2.22 11.40
CA GLY A 39 1.29 2.82 10.07
C GLY A 39 2.67 2.70 9.43
N ILE A 40 3.75 2.94 10.19
CA ILE A 40 5.12 2.74 9.70
C ILE A 40 5.36 1.26 9.39
N PHE A 41 4.90 0.35 10.24
CA PHE A 41 5.07 -1.08 10.05
C PHE A 41 4.36 -1.55 8.77
N THR A 42 3.11 -1.15 8.55
CA THR A 42 2.36 -1.52 7.34
C THR A 42 3.00 -0.90 6.09
N LEU A 43 3.41 0.36 6.13
CA LEU A 43 4.10 1.00 5.00
C LEU A 43 5.39 0.27 4.62
N ASN A 44 6.21 -0.12 5.60
CA ASN A 44 7.43 -0.90 5.34
C ASN A 44 7.10 -2.28 4.75
N PHE A 45 6.10 -2.96 5.32
CA PHE A 45 5.70 -4.30 4.86
C PHE A 45 5.20 -4.28 3.41
N PHE A 46 4.40 -3.28 3.02
CA PHE A 46 3.83 -3.18 1.68
C PHE A 46 4.69 -2.37 0.69
N TRP A 47 5.83 -1.82 1.12
CA TRP A 47 6.66 -0.93 0.30
C TRP A 47 7.10 -1.59 -1.02
N ALA A 48 7.62 -2.81 -0.93
CA ALA A 48 8.08 -3.58 -2.08
C ALA A 48 6.98 -3.76 -3.14
N HIS A 49 5.78 -4.13 -2.68
CA HIS A 49 4.61 -4.31 -3.55
C HIS A 49 4.16 -3.00 -4.20
N ILE A 50 4.15 -1.90 -3.45
CA ILE A 50 3.77 -0.57 -3.96
C ILE A 50 4.74 -0.14 -5.07
N VAL A 51 6.04 -0.26 -4.83
CA VAL A 51 7.09 0.14 -5.80
C VAL A 51 7.05 -0.75 -7.05
N ALA A 52 6.95 -2.07 -6.86
CA ALA A 52 6.82 -3.01 -7.96
C ALA A 52 5.56 -2.75 -8.81
N GLY A 53 4.43 -2.44 -8.16
CA GLY A 53 3.19 -2.06 -8.84
C GLY A 53 3.32 -0.78 -9.67
N MET A 54 4.11 0.20 -9.20
CA MET A 54 4.45 1.39 -10.01
C MET A 54 5.27 1.00 -11.24
N GLY A 55 6.31 0.17 -11.07
CA GLY A 55 7.11 -0.34 -12.17
C GLY A 55 6.28 -1.10 -13.20
N MET A 56 5.34 -1.95 -12.76
CA MET A 56 4.49 -2.74 -13.65
C MET A 56 3.59 -1.85 -14.49
N ARG A 57 3.01 -0.81 -13.87
CA ARG A 57 2.16 0.15 -14.56
C ARG A 57 2.94 0.93 -15.61
N ASP A 58 4.17 1.31 -15.30
CA ASP A 58 5.02 2.05 -16.22
C ASP A 58 5.45 1.17 -17.40
N TRP A 59 5.96 -0.02 -17.12
CA TRP A 59 6.28 -1.02 -18.15
C TRP A 59 5.08 -1.35 -19.03
N SER A 60 3.90 -1.56 -18.42
CA SER A 60 2.66 -1.89 -19.15
C SER A 60 2.26 -0.78 -20.13
N LYS A 61 2.40 0.50 -19.72
CA LYS A 61 2.16 1.64 -20.60
C LYS A 61 3.10 1.65 -21.79
N HIS A 62 4.40 1.41 -21.56
CA HIS A 62 5.40 1.37 -22.63
C HIS A 62 5.19 0.19 -23.58
N ALA A 63 4.78 -0.97 -23.07
CA ALA A 63 4.58 -2.18 -23.85
C ALA A 63 3.20 -2.28 -24.52
N ASN A 64 2.29 -1.33 -24.29
CA ASN A 64 0.86 -1.45 -24.62
C ASN A 64 0.25 -2.76 -24.07
N ALA A 65 0.61 -3.09 -22.84
CA ALA A 65 0.10 -4.23 -22.09
C ALA A 65 -0.91 -3.76 -21.03
N GLN A 66 -1.75 -4.69 -20.57
CA GLN A 66 -2.69 -4.45 -19.48
C GLN A 66 -2.12 -5.01 -18.17
N PRO A 67 -1.90 -4.21 -17.12
CA PRO A 67 -1.42 -4.72 -15.84
C PRO A 67 -2.48 -5.62 -15.19
N ILE A 68 -2.07 -6.74 -14.60
CA ILE A 68 -2.98 -7.66 -13.89
C ILE A 68 -2.77 -7.52 -12.39
N GLU A 69 -1.68 -8.08 -11.85
CA GLU A 69 -1.46 -8.13 -10.41
C GLU A 69 0.03 -8.31 -10.08
N CYS A 70 0.45 -7.80 -8.92
CA CYS A 70 1.75 -8.04 -8.32
C CYS A 70 1.59 -8.85 -7.04
N MET A 71 2.50 -9.79 -6.78
CA MET A 71 2.49 -10.51 -5.51
C MET A 71 2.77 -9.53 -4.35
N ILE A 72 2.14 -9.78 -3.19
CA ILE A 72 2.27 -8.92 -2.01
C ILE A 72 3.63 -9.11 -1.31
N LYS A 73 4.23 -10.29 -1.48
CA LYS A 73 5.44 -10.68 -0.74
C LYS A 73 6.53 -11.12 -1.71
N ASP A 74 7.66 -10.40 -1.66
CA ASP A 74 8.94 -10.94 -2.08
C ASP A 74 9.29 -12.10 -1.12
N THR A 75 9.34 -13.33 -1.66
CA THR A 75 9.46 -14.55 -0.84
C THR A 75 10.92 -14.93 -0.61
N ASN A 76 11.84 -14.33 -1.36
CA ASN A 76 13.26 -14.68 -1.41
C ASN A 76 14.18 -13.48 -1.11
N SER A 77 13.64 -12.29 -0.84
CA SER A 77 14.38 -11.08 -0.47
C SER A 77 15.46 -10.70 -1.48
N ASP A 78 15.24 -11.02 -2.75
CA ASP A 78 16.16 -10.69 -3.84
C ASP A 78 15.95 -9.25 -4.37
N GLY A 79 14.95 -8.54 -3.83
CA GLY A 79 14.63 -7.18 -4.20
C GLY A 79 13.75 -7.09 -5.45
N TYR A 80 13.15 -8.20 -5.87
CA TYR A 80 12.18 -8.27 -6.95
C TYR A 80 10.83 -8.82 -6.47
N VAL A 81 9.77 -8.33 -7.09
CA VAL A 81 8.41 -8.82 -6.89
C VAL A 81 7.91 -9.38 -8.20
N SER A 82 7.37 -10.58 -8.15
CA SER A 82 6.69 -11.21 -9.28
C SER A 82 5.38 -10.49 -9.56
N CYS A 83 5.24 -9.96 -10.76
CA CYS A 83 4.04 -9.34 -11.26
C CYS A 83 3.60 -10.01 -12.57
N SER A 84 2.38 -9.74 -13.01
CA SER A 84 1.83 -10.28 -14.24
C SER A 84 1.13 -9.18 -15.02
N ALA A 85 1.29 -9.19 -16.35
CA ALA A 85 0.57 -8.31 -17.25
C ALA A 85 0.05 -9.09 -18.46
N MET A 86 -0.95 -8.57 -19.15
CA MET A 86 -1.49 -9.13 -20.38
C MET A 86 -0.91 -8.38 -21.57
N LEU A 87 -0.13 -9.07 -22.39
CA LEU A 87 0.45 -8.52 -23.61
C LEU A 87 -0.12 -9.29 -24.81
N ARG A 88 -0.83 -8.60 -25.69
CA ARG A 88 -1.41 -9.19 -26.92
C ARG A 88 -2.26 -10.45 -26.70
N GLY A 89 -2.97 -10.53 -25.57
CA GLY A 89 -3.83 -11.68 -25.26
C GLY A 89 -3.18 -12.74 -24.37
N GLU A 90 -1.88 -12.63 -24.08
CA GLU A 90 -1.15 -13.61 -23.27
C GLU A 90 -0.72 -13.01 -21.93
N VAL A 91 -0.75 -13.83 -20.87
CA VAL A 91 -0.24 -13.44 -19.56
C VAL A 91 1.27 -13.59 -19.54
N VAL A 92 1.97 -12.46 -19.42
CA VAL A 92 3.42 -12.40 -19.30
C VAL A 92 3.82 -12.17 -17.84
N PRO A 93 4.69 -13.02 -17.27
CA PRO A 93 5.25 -12.80 -15.96
C PRO A 93 6.37 -11.74 -16.04
N LEU A 94 6.36 -10.86 -15.04
CA LEU A 94 7.25 -9.73 -14.89
C LEU A 94 7.99 -9.85 -13.56
N GLU A 95 9.28 -9.52 -13.58
CA GLU A 95 10.04 -9.25 -12.38
C GLU A 95 10.21 -7.75 -12.24
N CYS A 96 9.62 -7.20 -11.19
CA CYS A 96 9.62 -5.77 -10.92
C CYS A 96 10.49 -5.46 -9.72
N GLY A 97 11.38 -4.47 -9.84
CA GLY A 97 12.21 -4.05 -8.73
C GLY A 97 11.37 -3.50 -7.57
N ALA A 98 11.74 -3.88 -6.35
CA ALA A 98 11.06 -3.52 -5.10
C ALA A 98 11.60 -2.24 -4.44
N SER A 99 12.57 -1.57 -5.08
CA SER A 99 13.29 -0.42 -4.53
C SER A 99 13.11 0.83 -5.38
N ILE A 100 13.03 1.99 -4.72
CA ILE A 100 12.89 3.29 -5.39
C ILE A 100 14.09 3.65 -6.29
N PHE A 101 15.23 3.02 -6.08
CA PHE A 101 16.42 3.21 -6.92
C PHE A 101 16.48 2.24 -8.11
N ASN A 102 15.59 1.25 -8.15
CA ASN A 102 15.48 0.26 -9.22
C ASN A 102 14.00 0.05 -9.56
N ILE A 103 13.32 1.14 -9.91
CA ILE A 103 11.92 1.11 -10.33
C ILE A 103 11.90 0.67 -11.80
N GLY A 104 11.26 -0.45 -12.07
CA GLY A 104 11.11 -0.98 -13.41
C GLY A 104 10.79 -2.47 -13.40
N CYS A 105 10.28 -2.96 -14.51
CA CYS A 105 9.97 -4.38 -14.69
C CYS A 105 10.62 -4.92 -15.96
N ARG A 106 11.01 -6.19 -15.89
CA ARG A 106 11.47 -6.97 -17.05
C ARG A 106 10.58 -8.18 -17.23
N VAL A 107 10.43 -8.62 -18.47
CA VAL A 107 9.73 -9.88 -18.77
C VAL A 107 10.60 -11.05 -18.39
N THR A 108 10.08 -11.95 -17.57
CA THR A 108 10.75 -13.22 -17.26
C THR A 108 10.34 -14.27 -18.28
N TYR A 109 11.06 -14.33 -19.40
CA TYR A 109 10.81 -15.28 -20.49
C TYR A 109 10.95 -16.75 -20.06
N GLY A 110 11.65 -17.03 -18.95
CA GLY A 110 11.73 -18.38 -18.36
C GLY A 110 10.41 -18.86 -17.75
N SER A 111 9.49 -17.95 -17.43
CA SER A 111 8.17 -18.24 -16.84
C SER A 111 7.01 -18.01 -17.82
N ALA A 112 7.27 -17.37 -18.96
CA ALA A 112 6.31 -17.13 -20.05
C ALA A 112 5.92 -18.40 -20.82
N ALA A 113 6.54 -19.55 -20.53
CA ALA A 113 6.07 -20.86 -20.94
C ALA A 113 4.92 -21.35 -20.03
N ALA A 114 3.93 -20.49 -19.75
CA ALA A 114 2.69 -20.95 -19.16
C ALA A 114 2.05 -21.93 -20.17
N PRO A 115 1.75 -23.19 -19.79
CA PRO A 115 1.13 -24.13 -20.71
C PRO A 115 -0.17 -23.52 -21.22
N PRO A 116 -0.49 -23.66 -22.53
CA PRO A 116 -1.69 -23.07 -23.10
C PRO A 116 -2.90 -23.52 -22.29
N VAL A 117 -3.62 -22.55 -21.71
CA VAL A 117 -4.88 -22.79 -21.02
C VAL A 117 -5.79 -23.44 -22.05
N ARG A 118 -6.17 -24.70 -21.83
CA ARG A 118 -7.01 -25.42 -22.79
C ARG A 118 -8.31 -24.65 -22.96
N LEU A 119 -8.48 -24.03 -24.13
CA LEU A 119 -9.78 -23.56 -24.61
C LEU A 119 -10.68 -24.79 -24.66
N ASN A 120 -11.57 -24.89 -23.67
CA ASN A 120 -12.59 -25.91 -23.64
C ASN A 120 -13.67 -25.51 -24.65
N THR A 121 -13.44 -25.88 -25.91
CA THR A 121 -14.45 -25.76 -26.96
C THR A 121 -15.56 -26.76 -26.66
N LYS A 122 -16.73 -26.25 -26.25
CA LYS A 122 -18.00 -26.96 -26.34
C LYS A 122 -18.74 -26.51 -27.57
#